data_AF-A0A7Z9XEP5-F1
#
_entry.id   AF-A0A7Z9XEP5-F1
#
_cell.length_a   1.000
_cell.length_b   1.000
_cell.length_c   1.000
_cell.angle_alpha   90.00
_cell.angle_beta   90.00
_cell.angle_gamma   90.00
#
_symmetry.space_group_name_H-M   'P 1'
#
loop_
_entity.id
_entity.type
_entity.pdbx_description
1 polymer ?
#
loop_
_entity_poly.entity_id
_entity_poly.type
_entity_poly.pdbx_seq_one_letter_code
_entity_poly.pdbx_strand_id
1 'polypeptide(L)'
;MLWTLFCLGSGYLNVLPVRAAEYVITPSITLRETYDDSVYLEDTDDFEHRISPALSLDATTETAAWQATCAWDILEYQRQDELDSVQQTYGLSGTLSPSTLLQLNLSGRYAYDYTFASTLEESGVVAERSRRRSTTVAPGSTIVLTPRNTLELSYQFNKTEYDLEDYDDYVVHGPNLTLSHDLKNERTRFLCVLGGNWTNFDQNDQDVRQRTYRAQVGVDHQWTETLQVTLTAGAGYTESKFSRTELVFVPPGSVTTTTETVKEDQTTFILDGSLSWRLEPITFSVGVNRDIAPSIYGEVMTSDRISANLGYRLAEEVQFTLGTAYYRSETGGLVEDAKWLSYS
;
A
#
# COMPACT_ATOMS: atom_id res chain seq x y z
N MET A 1 -56.62 22.24 18.71
CA MET A 1 -55.58 21.37 19.30
C MET A 1 -54.60 21.04 18.18
N LEU A 2 -53.47 21.75 18.22
CA LEU A 2 -52.25 21.73 17.40
C LEU A 2 -52.34 21.46 15.89
N TRP A 3 -52.60 22.54 15.16
CA TRP A 3 -51.92 22.91 13.92
C TRP A 3 -50.95 24.04 14.28
N THR A 4 -49.67 23.97 13.86
CA THR A 4 -48.63 25.03 13.71
C THR A 4 -47.27 24.55 14.24
N LEU A 5 -46.37 24.09 13.37
CA LEU A 5 -44.91 24.31 13.43
C LEU A 5 -44.26 23.78 12.15
N PHE A 6 -44.57 24.46 11.05
CA PHE A 6 -43.79 24.44 9.80
C PHE A 6 -43.42 25.90 9.56
N CYS A 7 -42.19 26.17 9.15
CA CYS A 7 -41.57 27.50 8.96
C CYS A 7 -40.99 28.14 10.23
N LEU A 8 -39.72 27.82 10.54
CA LEU A 8 -38.70 28.78 11.00
C LEU A 8 -37.35 28.04 11.12
N GLY A 9 -36.67 27.92 9.99
CA GLY A 9 -35.32 27.36 9.87
C GLY A 9 -34.71 27.63 8.49
N SER A 10 -35.23 28.64 7.77
CA SER A 10 -34.70 29.13 6.51
C SER A 10 -33.88 30.38 6.79
N GLY A 11 -32.56 30.24 6.85
CA GLY A 11 -31.72 31.43 6.96
C GLY A 11 -30.32 31.18 7.46
N TYR A 12 -29.61 30.20 6.91
CA TYR A 12 -28.16 30.25 6.64
C TYR A 12 -27.84 29.16 5.60
N LEU A 13 -28.50 29.23 4.44
CA LEU A 13 -27.89 28.70 3.23
C LEU A 13 -26.71 29.64 2.96
N ASN A 14 -25.54 29.25 3.47
CA ASN A 14 -24.29 29.81 2.99
C ASN A 14 -24.34 29.70 1.48
N VAL A 15 -24.42 30.85 0.81
CA VAL A 15 -24.09 30.97 -0.59
C VAL A 15 -22.63 30.55 -0.66
N LEU A 16 -22.40 29.25 -0.88
CA LEU A 16 -21.10 28.77 -1.27
C LEU A 16 -20.74 29.63 -2.49
N PRO A 17 -19.56 30.28 -2.50
CA PRO A 17 -19.14 30.99 -3.69
C PRO A 17 -19.30 30.01 -4.85
N VAL A 18 -19.95 30.47 -5.93
CA VAL A 18 -20.03 29.72 -7.18
C VAL A 18 -18.59 29.57 -7.66
N ARG A 19 -17.91 28.54 -7.13
CA ARG A 19 -16.62 28.09 -7.59
C ARG A 19 -16.95 27.25 -8.80
N ALA A 20 -16.42 27.67 -9.95
CA ALA A 20 -16.44 26.82 -11.13
C ALA A 20 -15.74 25.52 -10.74
N ALA A 21 -16.54 24.48 -10.55
CA ALA A 21 -16.09 23.13 -10.31
C ALA A 21 -16.32 22.39 -11.62
N GLU A 22 -15.23 21.91 -12.20
CA GLU A 22 -15.28 21.01 -13.34
C GLU A 22 -15.51 19.60 -12.83
N TYR A 23 -16.50 18.92 -13.40
CA TYR A 23 -16.83 17.55 -13.07
C TYR A 23 -16.68 16.71 -14.33
N VAL A 24 -15.89 15.63 -14.23
CA VAL A 24 -15.71 14.67 -15.32
C VAL A 24 -16.08 13.30 -14.80
N ILE A 25 -16.92 12.59 -15.57
CA ILE A 25 -17.29 11.21 -15.29
C ILE A 25 -16.76 10.37 -16.43
N THR A 26 -15.87 9.44 -16.11
CA THR A 26 -15.20 8.58 -17.09
C THR A 26 -15.55 7.11 -16.81
N PRO A 27 -16.53 6.54 -17.53
CA PRO A 27 -16.75 5.10 -17.51
C PRO A 27 -15.71 4.40 -18.38
N SER A 28 -15.31 3.19 -17.99
CA SER A 28 -14.49 2.30 -18.82
C SER A 28 -14.91 0.85 -18.63
N ILE A 29 -14.69 0.04 -19.66
CA ILE A 29 -14.91 -1.41 -19.61
C ILE A 29 -13.73 -2.05 -20.34
N THR A 30 -13.07 -2.99 -19.69
CA THR A 30 -12.01 -3.81 -20.29
C THR A 30 -12.49 -5.26 -20.36
N LEU A 31 -12.26 -5.91 -21.51
CA LEU A 31 -12.41 -7.35 -21.66
C LEU A 31 -11.00 -7.92 -21.86
N ARG A 32 -10.64 -8.92 -21.07
CA ARG A 32 -9.39 -9.66 -21.19
C ARG A 32 -9.69 -11.15 -21.18
N GLU A 33 -9.01 -11.86 -22.06
CA GLU A 33 -9.02 -13.33 -22.10
C GLU A 33 -7.58 -13.80 -21.95
N THR A 34 -7.36 -14.73 -21.04
CA THR A 34 -6.02 -15.24 -20.71
C THR A 34 -6.06 -16.76 -20.76
N TYR A 35 -5.13 -17.37 -21.51
CA TYR A 35 -4.83 -18.78 -21.36
C TYR A 35 -3.70 -18.93 -20.36
N ASP A 36 -3.95 -19.68 -19.30
CA ASP A 36 -2.97 -19.98 -18.25
C ASP A 36 -2.72 -21.49 -18.25
N ASP A 37 -1.47 -21.89 -18.47
CA ASP A 37 -1.05 -23.29 -18.45
C ASP A 37 -0.65 -23.77 -17.06
N SER A 38 -0.64 -22.87 -16.06
CA SER A 38 -0.38 -23.20 -14.67
C SER A 38 -1.12 -22.25 -13.72
N VAL A 39 -2.43 -22.45 -13.63
CA VAL A 39 -3.31 -21.65 -12.76
C VAL A 39 -2.81 -21.76 -11.32
N TYR A 40 -2.45 -20.62 -10.73
CA TYR A 40 -1.92 -20.52 -9.36
C TYR A 40 -0.69 -21.40 -9.06
N LEU A 41 0.18 -21.61 -10.07
CA LEU A 41 1.37 -22.46 -10.00
C LEU A 41 1.06 -23.96 -9.79
N GLU A 42 -0.17 -24.36 -10.02
CA GLU A 42 -0.57 -25.77 -10.09
C GLU A 42 -0.47 -26.27 -11.54
N ASP A 43 -0.29 -27.58 -11.74
CA ASP A 43 -0.20 -28.20 -13.08
C ASP A 43 -1.60 -28.37 -13.70
N THR A 44 -2.30 -27.26 -13.83
CA THR A 44 -3.69 -27.16 -14.28
C THR A 44 -3.79 -26.02 -15.30
N ASP A 45 -4.29 -26.32 -16.50
CA ASP A 45 -4.54 -25.32 -17.53
C ASP A 45 -6.00 -24.85 -17.54
N ASP A 46 -6.21 -23.55 -17.71
CA ASP A 46 -7.54 -22.97 -17.90
C ASP A 46 -7.53 -21.73 -18.79
N PHE A 47 -8.72 -21.33 -19.22
CA PHE A 47 -8.97 -20.10 -19.93
C PHE A 47 -9.76 -19.16 -19.02
N GLU A 48 -9.12 -18.07 -18.58
CA GLU A 48 -9.70 -17.02 -17.74
C GLU A 48 -10.37 -15.97 -18.65
N HIS A 49 -11.64 -15.69 -18.36
CA HIS A 49 -12.36 -14.54 -18.91
C HIS A 49 -12.49 -13.47 -17.82
N ARG A 50 -12.05 -12.25 -18.13
CA ARG A 50 -12.11 -11.11 -17.21
C ARG A 50 -12.86 -9.94 -17.83
N ILE A 51 -13.92 -9.50 -17.16
CA ILE A 51 -14.65 -8.27 -17.50
C ILE A 51 -14.43 -7.27 -16.37
N SER A 52 -13.83 -6.13 -16.71
CA SER A 52 -13.44 -5.09 -15.77
C SER A 52 -14.17 -3.78 -16.03
N PRO A 53 -15.43 -3.60 -15.58
CA PRO A 53 -16.08 -2.30 -15.60
C PRO A 53 -15.50 -1.40 -14.51
N ALA A 54 -15.30 -0.12 -14.84
CA ALA A 54 -14.85 0.89 -13.91
C ALA A 54 -15.49 2.26 -14.18
N LEU A 55 -15.51 3.09 -13.15
CA LEU A 55 -16.00 4.46 -13.20
C LEU A 55 -15.06 5.36 -12.40
N SER A 56 -14.62 6.44 -13.02
CA SER A 56 -13.93 7.55 -12.36
C SER A 56 -14.82 8.78 -12.33
N LEU A 57 -14.88 9.44 -11.18
CA LEU A 57 -15.47 10.76 -11.01
C LEU A 57 -14.37 11.71 -10.55
N ASP A 58 -14.09 12.71 -11.36
CA ASP A 58 -13.12 13.76 -11.08
C ASP A 58 -13.86 15.08 -10.85
N ALA A 59 -13.51 15.80 -9.78
CA ALA A 59 -14.07 17.08 -9.42
C ALA A 59 -12.94 18.07 -9.09
N THR A 60 -12.76 19.07 -9.94
CA THR A 60 -11.64 20.02 -9.85
C THR A 60 -12.13 21.45 -9.73
N THR A 61 -11.50 22.21 -8.85
CA THR A 61 -11.68 23.65 -8.64
C THR A 61 -10.30 24.31 -8.64
N GLU A 62 -10.24 25.64 -8.54
CA GLU A 62 -8.98 26.39 -8.47
C GLU A 62 -8.06 25.95 -7.32
N THR A 63 -8.61 25.47 -6.21
CA THR A 63 -7.83 25.14 -5.00
C THR A 63 -8.00 23.69 -4.55
N ALA A 64 -8.77 22.87 -5.26
CA ALA A 64 -9.04 21.50 -4.83
C ALA A 64 -9.27 20.58 -6.01
N ALA A 65 -8.77 19.36 -5.92
CA ALA A 65 -9.01 18.28 -6.86
C ALA A 65 -9.42 17.04 -6.07
N TRP A 66 -10.53 16.42 -6.46
CA TRP A 66 -11.05 15.20 -5.88
C TRP A 66 -11.23 14.18 -6.98
N GLN A 67 -10.93 12.92 -6.68
CA GLN A 67 -11.16 11.79 -7.55
C GLN A 67 -11.77 10.66 -6.73
N ALA A 68 -12.86 10.09 -7.23
CA ALA A 68 -13.47 8.89 -6.70
C ALA A 68 -13.50 7.82 -7.80
N THR A 69 -13.08 6.61 -7.46
CA THR A 69 -13.02 5.48 -8.39
C THR A 69 -13.78 4.30 -7.83
N CYS A 70 -14.48 3.58 -8.70
CA CYS A 70 -14.94 2.22 -8.43
C CYS A 70 -14.60 1.33 -9.62
N ALA A 71 -14.11 0.14 -9.33
CA ALA A 71 -13.73 -0.86 -10.30
C ALA A 71 -14.14 -2.23 -9.79
N TRP A 72 -14.62 -3.06 -10.71
CA TRP A 72 -14.90 -4.47 -10.47
C TRP A 72 -14.07 -5.28 -11.44
N ASP A 73 -13.54 -6.40 -11.00
CA ASP A 73 -12.99 -7.44 -11.88
C ASP A 73 -13.85 -8.68 -11.69
N ILE A 74 -14.59 -9.05 -12.73
CA ILE A 74 -15.40 -10.27 -12.78
C ILE A 74 -14.54 -11.30 -13.52
N LEU A 75 -14.06 -12.30 -12.80
CA LEU A 75 -13.24 -13.39 -13.31
C LEU A 75 -14.09 -14.65 -13.39
N GLU A 76 -14.17 -15.24 -14.57
CA GLU A 76 -14.80 -16.54 -14.83
C GLU A 76 -13.77 -17.47 -15.45
N TYR A 77 -13.69 -18.69 -14.92
CA TYR A 77 -12.79 -19.74 -15.38
C TYR A 77 -13.58 -20.77 -16.17
N GLN A 78 -13.05 -21.18 -17.33
CA GLN A 78 -13.80 -22.06 -18.22
C GLN A 78 -13.96 -23.48 -17.64
N ARG A 79 -12.98 -23.97 -16.87
CA ARG A 79 -12.98 -25.32 -16.31
C ARG A 79 -13.02 -25.33 -14.78
N GLN A 80 -12.51 -24.30 -14.12
CA GLN A 80 -12.38 -24.23 -12.66
C GLN A 80 -13.34 -23.20 -12.05
N ASP A 81 -14.63 -23.49 -12.02
CA ASP A 81 -15.68 -22.57 -11.53
C ASP A 81 -15.54 -22.21 -10.03
N GLU A 82 -14.88 -23.05 -9.24
CA GLU A 82 -14.46 -22.73 -7.86
C GLU A 82 -13.49 -21.53 -7.73
N LEU A 83 -12.84 -21.15 -8.83
CA LEU A 83 -11.94 -20.01 -8.91
C LEU A 83 -12.65 -18.72 -9.34
N ASP A 84 -13.91 -18.81 -9.77
CA ASP A 84 -14.73 -17.66 -10.13
C ASP A 84 -14.76 -16.64 -8.99
N SER A 85 -14.61 -15.38 -9.36
CA SER A 85 -14.53 -14.31 -8.36
C SER A 85 -14.97 -12.96 -8.89
N VAL A 86 -15.48 -12.15 -7.97
CA VAL A 86 -15.77 -10.74 -8.20
C VAL A 86 -14.94 -9.93 -7.24
N GLN A 87 -13.87 -9.34 -7.74
CA GLN A 87 -13.00 -8.44 -6.98
C GLN A 87 -13.53 -7.02 -7.11
N GLN A 88 -13.37 -6.22 -6.05
CA GLN A 88 -13.91 -4.86 -5.99
C GLN A 88 -12.87 -3.92 -5.42
N THR A 89 -12.67 -2.79 -6.08
CA THR A 89 -11.80 -1.72 -5.59
C THR A 89 -12.55 -0.39 -5.63
N TYR A 90 -12.51 0.32 -4.51
CA TYR A 90 -13.06 1.66 -4.37
C TYR A 90 -11.97 2.59 -3.88
N GLY A 91 -11.77 3.71 -4.57
CA GLY A 91 -10.77 4.71 -4.25
C GLY A 91 -11.39 6.09 -4.04
N LEU A 92 -10.82 6.85 -3.13
CA LEU A 92 -11.10 8.27 -2.96
C LEU A 92 -9.77 8.98 -2.74
N SER A 93 -9.46 9.98 -3.56
CA SER A 93 -8.31 10.85 -3.34
C SER A 93 -8.71 12.31 -3.45
N GLY A 94 -8.09 13.15 -2.65
CA GLY A 94 -8.38 14.57 -2.59
C GLY A 94 -7.14 15.36 -2.26
N THR A 95 -6.97 16.46 -2.98
CA THR A 95 -5.98 17.49 -2.68
C THR A 95 -6.70 18.81 -2.49
N LEU A 96 -6.37 19.53 -1.43
CA LEU A 96 -6.82 20.89 -1.16
C LEU A 96 -5.60 21.77 -0.93
N SER A 97 -5.49 22.87 -1.67
CA SER A 97 -4.39 23.83 -1.58
C SER A 97 -4.95 25.19 -1.14
N PRO A 98 -5.19 25.42 0.17
CA PRO A 98 -5.74 26.68 0.66
C PRO A 98 -4.81 27.88 0.42
N SER A 99 -3.51 27.63 0.24
CA SER A 99 -2.49 28.63 -0.04
C SER A 99 -1.34 28.02 -0.84
N THR A 100 -0.39 28.84 -1.28
CA THR A 100 0.84 28.36 -1.95
C THR A 100 1.82 27.66 -1.01
N LEU A 101 1.63 27.78 0.32
CA LEU A 101 2.53 27.23 1.33
C LEU A 101 2.02 25.95 1.97
N LEU A 102 0.75 25.59 1.73
CA LEU A 102 0.09 24.46 2.37
C LEU A 102 -0.78 23.72 1.35
N GLN A 103 -0.52 22.43 1.24
CA GLN A 103 -1.36 21.48 0.54
C GLN A 103 -1.80 20.40 1.53
N LEU A 104 -3.07 20.05 1.53
CA LEU A 104 -3.64 18.95 2.29
C LEU A 104 -3.98 17.83 1.30
N ASN A 105 -3.68 16.60 1.69
CA ASN A 105 -3.93 15.42 0.89
C ASN A 105 -4.75 14.43 1.71
N LEU A 106 -5.65 13.71 1.05
CA LEU A 106 -6.39 12.60 1.62
C LEU A 106 -6.47 11.53 0.57
N SER A 107 -6.05 10.32 0.89
CA SER A 107 -6.32 9.14 0.05
C SER A 107 -6.97 8.05 0.89
N GLY A 108 -7.95 7.37 0.32
CA GLY A 108 -8.64 6.23 0.88
C GLY A 108 -8.82 5.16 -0.18
N ARG A 109 -8.66 3.89 0.20
CA ARG A 109 -8.88 2.74 -0.67
C ARG A 109 -9.56 1.63 0.14
N TYR A 110 -10.58 1.03 -0.44
CA TYR A 110 -11.16 -0.23 0.02
C TYR A 110 -11.02 -1.24 -1.11
N ALA A 111 -10.45 -2.40 -0.80
CA ALA A 111 -10.28 -3.51 -1.73
C ALA A 111 -10.88 -4.78 -1.13
N TYR A 112 -11.61 -5.51 -1.96
CA TYR A 112 -12.07 -6.86 -1.72
C TYR A 112 -11.50 -7.73 -2.85
N ASP A 113 -10.51 -8.55 -2.53
CA ASP A 113 -9.74 -9.34 -3.48
C ASP A 113 -9.35 -10.70 -2.88
N TYR A 114 -8.48 -11.43 -3.57
CA TYR A 114 -7.94 -12.71 -3.11
C TYR A 114 -6.41 -12.62 -2.95
N THR A 115 -5.90 -13.24 -1.90
CA THR A 115 -4.50 -13.11 -1.44
C THR A 115 -3.44 -13.58 -2.43
N PHE A 116 -3.71 -14.61 -3.23
CA PHE A 116 -2.65 -15.29 -3.99
C PHE A 116 -1.82 -14.31 -4.85
N ALA A 117 -2.48 -13.62 -5.79
CA ALA A 117 -1.79 -12.72 -6.71
C ALA A 117 -1.23 -11.49 -5.98
N SER A 118 -1.99 -10.93 -5.04
CA SER A 118 -1.60 -9.71 -4.33
C SER A 118 -0.43 -9.94 -3.37
N THR A 119 -0.42 -11.03 -2.61
CA THR A 119 0.64 -11.32 -1.65
C THR A 119 1.94 -11.68 -2.35
N LEU A 120 1.86 -12.38 -3.49
CA LEU A 120 3.01 -12.65 -4.35
C LEU A 120 3.57 -11.34 -4.94
N GLU A 121 2.72 -10.43 -5.42
CA GLU A 121 3.16 -9.14 -5.97
C GLU A 121 3.74 -8.19 -4.91
N GLU A 122 3.13 -8.16 -3.72
CA GLU A 122 3.49 -7.28 -2.61
C GLU A 122 4.76 -7.75 -1.91
N SER A 123 4.89 -9.05 -1.68
CA SER A 123 5.89 -9.61 -0.75
C SER A 123 6.66 -10.81 -1.30
N GLY A 124 6.30 -11.32 -2.47
CA GLY A 124 6.92 -12.50 -3.06
C GLY A 124 6.60 -13.83 -2.35
N VAL A 125 5.72 -13.82 -1.34
CA VAL A 125 5.28 -15.01 -0.60
C VAL A 125 4.18 -15.72 -1.40
N VAL A 126 4.36 -17.02 -1.62
CA VAL A 126 3.32 -17.88 -2.19
C VAL A 126 2.33 -18.20 -1.08
N ALA A 127 1.16 -17.59 -1.15
CA ALA A 127 0.10 -17.75 -0.17
C ALA A 127 -1.05 -18.56 -0.78
N GLU A 128 -1.69 -19.43 0.00
CA GLU A 128 -2.98 -20.00 -0.35
C GLU A 128 -4.00 -18.90 -0.61
N ARG A 129 -4.89 -19.15 -1.58
CA ARG A 129 -5.97 -18.25 -1.99
C ARG A 129 -6.99 -18.10 -0.85
N SER A 130 -6.98 -16.95 -0.19
CA SER A 130 -7.99 -16.50 0.77
C SER A 130 -8.69 -15.26 0.27
N ARG A 131 -9.93 -15.05 0.68
CA ARG A 131 -10.60 -13.75 0.50
C ARG A 131 -9.98 -12.75 1.46
N ARG A 132 -9.71 -11.55 0.96
CA ARG A 132 -9.09 -10.46 1.70
C ARG A 132 -9.91 -9.20 1.58
N ARG A 133 -10.06 -8.48 2.69
CA ARG A 133 -10.58 -7.11 2.73
C ARG A 133 -9.48 -6.19 3.23
N SER A 134 -9.08 -5.22 2.43
CA SER A 134 -8.10 -4.22 2.84
C SER A 134 -8.69 -2.82 2.79
N THR A 135 -8.57 -2.08 3.88
CA THR A 135 -8.97 -0.67 3.98
C THR A 135 -7.76 0.18 4.31
N THR A 136 -7.39 1.10 3.42
CA THR A 136 -6.32 2.06 3.64
C THR A 136 -6.89 3.48 3.70
N VAL A 137 -6.44 4.27 4.66
CA VAL A 137 -6.72 5.71 4.76
C VAL A 137 -5.41 6.43 5.08
N ALA A 138 -5.07 7.44 4.30
CA ALA A 138 -3.84 8.20 4.43
C ALA A 138 -4.07 9.71 4.24
N PRO A 139 -4.44 10.45 5.30
CA PRO A 139 -4.35 11.90 5.29
C PRO A 139 -2.87 12.36 5.33
N GLY A 140 -2.62 13.52 4.73
CA GLY A 140 -1.33 14.16 4.77
C GLY A 140 -1.40 15.66 4.53
N SER A 141 -0.27 16.32 4.73
CA SER A 141 -0.06 17.72 4.42
C SER A 141 1.37 17.96 3.95
N THR A 142 1.51 18.86 2.98
CA THR A 142 2.78 19.35 2.47
C THR A 142 2.88 20.83 2.80
N ILE A 143 3.93 21.21 3.52
CA ILE A 143 4.16 22.56 4.04
C ILE A 143 5.46 23.08 3.46
N VAL A 144 5.38 24.17 2.69
CA VAL A 144 6.56 24.88 2.19
C VAL A 144 7.08 25.79 3.30
N LEU A 145 8.12 25.35 4.01
CA LEU A 145 8.74 26.10 5.10
C LEU A 145 9.53 27.29 4.56
N THR A 146 10.23 27.08 3.44
CA THR A 146 10.97 28.12 2.69
C THR A 146 10.97 27.71 1.20
N PRO A 147 11.41 28.57 0.26
CA PRO A 147 11.48 28.20 -1.16
C PRO A 147 12.35 26.98 -1.50
N ARG A 148 13.12 26.45 -0.55
CA ARG A 148 13.98 25.27 -0.71
C ARG A 148 13.74 24.19 0.35
N ASN A 149 12.79 24.39 1.26
CA ASN A 149 12.54 23.43 2.34
C ASN A 149 11.05 23.10 2.35
N THR A 150 10.74 21.83 2.17
CA THR A 150 9.39 21.31 2.21
C THR A 150 9.31 20.25 3.30
N LEU A 151 8.27 20.33 4.11
CA LEU A 151 7.94 19.37 5.14
C LEU A 151 6.65 18.66 4.75
N GLU A 152 6.71 17.35 4.64
CA GLU A 152 5.54 16.50 4.41
C GLU A 152 5.24 15.71 5.68
N LEU A 153 3.99 15.75 6.08
CA LEU A 153 3.44 15.00 7.20
C LEU A 153 2.35 14.11 6.66
N SER A 154 2.40 12.83 6.95
CA SER A 154 1.38 11.87 6.55
C SER A 154 1.07 10.94 7.72
N TYR A 155 -0.13 10.40 7.74
CA TYR A 155 -0.52 9.38 8.68
C TYR A 155 -1.20 8.27 7.91
N GLN A 156 -0.68 7.06 7.98
CA GLN A 156 -1.24 5.90 7.30
C GLN A 156 -2.05 5.08 8.30
N PHE A 157 -3.21 4.58 7.86
CA PHE A 157 -3.99 3.56 8.53
C PHE A 157 -4.30 2.48 7.49
N ASN A 158 -4.02 1.23 7.81
CA ASN A 158 -4.33 0.06 7.00
C ASN A 158 -4.95 -0.99 7.92
N LYS A 159 -6.11 -1.51 7.52
CA LYS A 159 -6.72 -2.69 8.15
C LYS A 159 -6.85 -3.76 7.08
N THR A 160 -6.41 -4.96 7.38
CA THR A 160 -6.55 -6.12 6.50
C THR A 160 -7.20 -7.27 7.27
N GLU A 161 -8.23 -7.85 6.67
CA GLU A 161 -8.99 -8.99 7.20
C GLU A 161 -8.94 -10.14 6.19
N TYR A 162 -8.76 -11.38 6.67
CA TYR A 162 -8.71 -12.61 5.90
C TYR A 162 -9.85 -13.56 6.30
N ASP A 163 -10.35 -14.35 5.34
CA ASP A 163 -11.39 -15.36 5.63
C ASP A 163 -10.79 -16.73 6.06
N LEU A 164 -9.48 -16.95 5.89
CA LEU A 164 -8.79 -18.20 6.27
C LEU A 164 -8.31 -18.14 7.72
N GLU A 165 -8.60 -19.17 8.52
CA GLU A 165 -8.24 -19.23 9.95
C GLU A 165 -6.72 -19.28 10.19
N ASP A 166 -5.94 -19.72 9.20
CA ASP A 166 -4.47 -19.77 9.27
C ASP A 166 -3.82 -18.40 8.97
N TYR A 167 -4.59 -17.40 8.55
CA TYR A 167 -4.10 -16.05 8.28
C TYR A 167 -4.54 -15.09 9.37
N ASP A 168 -3.61 -14.27 9.83
CA ASP A 168 -3.86 -13.32 10.90
C ASP A 168 -4.32 -11.98 10.35
N ASP A 169 -5.49 -11.53 10.83
CA ASP A 169 -5.99 -10.18 10.62
C ASP A 169 -5.04 -9.17 11.26
N TYR A 170 -4.89 -8.01 10.62
CA TYR A 170 -4.04 -6.96 11.19
C TYR A 170 -4.53 -5.54 10.94
N VAL A 171 -4.12 -4.67 11.86
CA VAL A 171 -4.24 -3.22 11.74
C VAL A 171 -2.87 -2.60 11.91
N VAL A 172 -2.45 -1.84 10.90
CA VAL A 172 -1.25 -0.99 10.96
C VAL A 172 -1.66 0.47 10.89
N HIS A 173 -1.05 1.30 11.72
CA HIS A 173 -1.13 2.74 11.53
C HIS A 173 0.11 3.46 12.02
N GLY A 174 0.36 4.66 11.49
CA GLY A 174 1.63 5.33 11.76
C GLY A 174 1.80 6.68 11.10
N PRO A 175 2.44 7.66 11.76
CA PRO A 175 2.88 8.88 11.13
C PRO A 175 4.16 8.64 10.30
N ASN A 176 4.27 9.40 9.22
CA ASN A 176 5.51 9.54 8.46
C ASN A 176 5.77 11.03 8.20
N LEU A 177 7.01 11.44 8.41
CA LEU A 177 7.51 12.80 8.26
C LEU A 177 8.64 12.78 7.24
N THR A 178 8.55 13.61 6.22
CA THR A 178 9.62 13.81 5.24
C THR A 178 10.01 15.28 5.21
N LEU A 179 11.28 15.56 5.48
CA LEU A 179 11.87 16.88 5.25
C LEU A 179 12.74 16.80 4.00
N SER A 180 12.46 17.68 3.04
CA SER A 180 13.27 17.80 1.83
C SER A 180 13.93 19.18 1.71
N HIS A 181 15.21 19.19 1.33
CA HIS A 181 15.98 20.41 1.09
C HIS A 181 16.53 20.46 -0.34
N ASP A 182 16.07 21.43 -1.12
CA ASP A 182 16.56 21.68 -2.48
C ASP A 182 17.86 22.48 -2.47
N LEU A 183 18.89 21.97 -3.14
CA LEU A 183 20.14 22.71 -3.33
C LEU A 183 19.97 23.84 -4.35
N LYS A 184 20.93 24.79 -4.32
CA LYS A 184 20.97 25.95 -5.23
C LYS A 184 20.99 25.58 -6.71
N ASN A 185 21.40 24.36 -7.05
CA ASN A 185 21.46 23.88 -8.43
C ASN A 185 20.10 23.38 -8.95
N GLU A 186 19.07 23.30 -8.10
CA GLU A 186 17.71 22.81 -8.41
C GLU A 186 17.65 21.39 -8.98
N ARG A 187 18.78 20.69 -9.02
CA ARG A 187 18.92 19.32 -9.51
C ARG A 187 19.10 18.31 -8.40
N THR A 188 19.43 18.76 -7.20
CA THR A 188 19.73 17.87 -6.07
C THR A 188 18.86 18.27 -4.89
N ARG A 189 18.19 17.30 -4.31
CA ARG A 189 17.35 17.42 -3.13
C ARG A 189 17.82 16.42 -2.08
N PHE A 190 18.10 16.91 -0.88
CA PHE A 190 18.33 16.04 0.27
C PHE A 190 16.98 15.65 0.89
N LEU A 191 16.89 14.40 1.34
CA LEU A 191 15.71 13.83 1.96
C LEU A 191 16.06 13.34 3.37
N CYS A 192 15.17 13.58 4.32
CA CYS A 192 15.19 13.01 5.66
C CYS A 192 13.80 12.47 5.94
N VAL A 193 13.69 11.17 6.19
CA VAL A 193 12.41 10.47 6.39
C VAL A 193 12.40 9.86 7.78
N LEU A 194 11.38 10.16 8.56
CA LEU A 194 11.15 9.61 9.89
C LEU A 194 9.74 8.99 9.92
N GLY A 195 9.63 7.76 10.38
CA GLY A 195 8.35 7.06 10.44
C GLY A 195 8.20 6.26 11.72
N GLY A 196 6.96 6.01 12.11
CA GLY A 196 6.64 5.08 13.19
C GLY A 196 5.38 4.32 12.85
N ASN A 197 5.39 3.00 12.98
CA ASN A 197 4.24 2.13 12.72
C ASN A 197 3.88 1.36 13.99
N TRP A 198 2.59 1.26 14.27
CA TRP A 198 2.02 0.35 15.27
C TRP A 198 1.20 -0.68 14.54
N THR A 199 1.56 -1.95 14.72
CA THR A 199 0.88 -3.09 14.14
C THR A 199 0.27 -3.92 15.26
N ASN A 200 -1.02 -4.20 15.16
CA ASN A 200 -1.70 -5.17 16.01
C ASN A 200 -2.19 -6.30 15.11
N PHE A 201 -1.82 -7.53 15.45
CA PHE A 201 -2.36 -8.73 14.83
C PHE A 201 -3.41 -9.33 15.76
N ASP A 202 -4.51 -9.79 15.18
CA ASP A 202 -5.56 -10.55 15.85
C ASP A 202 -5.36 -12.02 15.51
N GLN A 203 -4.64 -12.73 16.40
CA GLN A 203 -4.32 -14.15 16.25
C GLN A 203 -5.17 -14.94 17.25
N ASN A 204 -5.75 -16.06 16.83
CA ASN A 204 -6.64 -16.92 17.63
C ASN A 204 -6.13 -17.13 19.08
N ASP A 205 -6.66 -16.35 20.03
CA ASP A 205 -6.33 -16.27 21.46
C ASP A 205 -5.00 -15.58 21.88
N GLN A 206 -4.25 -14.93 20.98
CA GLN A 206 -3.02 -14.18 21.29
C GLN A 206 -2.98 -12.78 20.65
N ASP A 207 -2.94 -11.74 21.49
CA ASP A 207 -2.66 -10.37 21.05
C ASP A 207 -1.15 -10.21 20.74
N VAL A 208 -0.77 -10.11 19.46
CA VAL A 208 0.58 -9.72 19.05
C VAL A 208 0.61 -8.24 18.68
N ARG A 209 1.49 -7.48 19.34
CA ARG A 209 1.64 -6.04 19.11
C ARG A 209 3.08 -5.70 18.78
N GLN A 210 3.27 -5.03 17.65
CA GLN A 210 4.58 -4.65 17.15
C GLN A 210 4.67 -3.13 16.93
N ARG A 211 5.83 -2.56 17.22
CA ARG A 211 6.10 -1.13 17.06
C ARG A 211 7.39 -0.96 16.29
N THR A 212 7.32 -0.31 15.14
CA THR A 212 8.49 -0.12 14.27
C THR A 212 8.76 1.36 14.09
N TYR A 213 9.94 1.82 14.50
CA TYR A 213 10.43 3.17 14.25
C TYR A 213 11.46 3.16 13.13
N ARG A 214 11.37 4.11 12.21
CA ARG A 214 12.23 4.18 11.02
C ARG A 214 12.86 5.56 10.90
N ALA A 215 14.13 5.60 10.54
CA ALA A 215 14.84 6.83 10.22
C ALA A 215 15.74 6.60 9.00
N GLN A 216 15.58 7.44 7.98
CA GLN A 216 16.32 7.36 6.73
C GLN A 216 16.81 8.74 6.28
N VAL A 217 17.92 8.74 5.56
CA VAL A 217 18.45 9.92 4.86
C VAL A 217 18.67 9.56 3.41
N GLY A 218 18.53 10.53 2.52
CA GLY A 218 18.68 10.26 1.10
C GLY A 218 18.93 11.48 0.24
N VAL A 219 19.07 11.19 -1.05
CA VAL A 219 19.31 12.16 -2.11
C VAL A 219 18.42 11.81 -3.28
N ASP A 220 17.71 12.81 -3.78
CA ASP A 220 17.13 12.81 -5.12
C ASP A 220 17.99 13.70 -6.02
N HIS A 221 18.48 13.16 -7.12
CA HIS A 221 19.33 13.88 -8.05
C HIS A 221 18.96 13.66 -9.51
N GLN A 222 18.67 14.77 -10.19
CA GLN A 222 18.55 14.83 -11.64
C GLN A 222 19.95 14.99 -12.27
N TRP A 223 20.54 13.87 -12.68
CA TRP A 223 21.86 13.80 -13.31
C TRP A 223 21.89 14.45 -14.70
N THR A 224 20.84 14.18 -15.48
CA THR A 224 20.62 14.80 -16.80
C THR A 224 19.15 15.17 -16.92
N GLU A 225 18.76 15.87 -17.98
CA GLU A 225 17.35 16.20 -18.24
C GLU A 225 16.46 14.95 -18.34
N THR A 226 17.04 13.80 -18.65
CA THR A 226 16.33 12.53 -18.84
C THR A 226 16.60 11.49 -17.75
N LEU A 227 17.61 11.69 -16.90
CA LEU A 227 18.06 10.71 -15.90
C LEU A 227 17.90 11.28 -14.48
N GLN A 228 17.08 10.61 -13.68
CA GLN A 228 16.86 10.90 -12.27
C GLN A 228 17.23 9.66 -11.43
N VAL A 229 17.88 9.90 -10.31
CA VAL A 229 18.22 8.87 -9.32
C VAL A 229 17.77 9.34 -7.95
N THR A 230 17.03 8.49 -7.25
CA THR A 230 16.60 8.72 -5.88
C THR A 230 17.14 7.58 -5.02
N LEU A 231 17.74 7.90 -3.88
CA LEU A 231 18.29 6.90 -2.96
C LEU A 231 18.08 7.37 -1.52
N THR A 232 17.37 6.60 -0.72
CA THR A 232 17.28 6.74 0.74
C THR A 232 17.80 5.47 1.41
N ALA A 233 18.51 5.64 2.51
CA ALA A 233 19.01 4.54 3.31
C ALA A 233 18.92 4.88 4.80
N GLY A 234 18.72 3.87 5.63
CA GLY A 234 18.52 4.10 7.05
C GLY A 234 18.39 2.83 7.88
N ALA A 235 17.81 2.98 9.06
CA ALA A 235 17.58 1.90 9.99
C ALA A 235 16.15 1.93 10.52
N GLY A 236 15.62 0.74 10.79
CA GLY A 236 14.39 0.49 11.50
C GLY A 236 14.69 -0.23 12.82
N TYR A 237 13.93 0.10 13.86
CA TYR A 237 13.93 -0.61 15.14
C TYR A 237 12.51 -1.08 15.43
N THR A 238 12.34 -2.39 15.62
CA THR A 238 11.06 -3.03 15.88
C THR A 238 11.05 -3.64 17.27
N GLU A 239 10.08 -3.26 18.09
CA GLU A 239 9.74 -3.90 19.36
C GLU A 239 8.51 -4.78 19.16
N SER A 240 8.62 -6.06 19.52
CA SER A 240 7.55 -7.05 19.42
C SER A 240 7.14 -7.52 20.81
N LYS A 241 5.82 -7.59 21.05
CA LYS A 241 5.24 -8.13 22.28
C LYS A 241 4.20 -9.18 21.93
N PHE A 242 4.37 -10.39 22.46
CA PHE A 242 3.45 -11.49 22.25
C PHE A 242 3.20 -12.24 23.57
N SER A 243 2.04 -12.90 23.64
CA SER A 243 1.59 -13.61 24.84
C SER A 243 1.76 -15.12 24.64
N ARG A 244 2.84 -15.69 25.15
CA ARG A 244 3.09 -17.13 25.04
C ARG A 244 2.36 -17.87 26.15
N THR A 245 1.46 -18.76 25.78
CA THR A 245 0.80 -19.66 26.72
C THR A 245 1.63 -20.92 26.93
N GLU A 246 2.14 -21.11 28.15
CA GLU A 246 2.88 -22.33 28.51
C GLU A 246 2.09 -23.16 29.53
N LEU A 247 2.10 -24.49 29.32
CA LEU A 247 1.52 -25.45 30.25
C LEU A 247 2.53 -25.73 31.36
N VAL A 248 2.33 -25.13 32.52
CA VAL A 248 3.21 -25.34 33.67
C VAL A 248 2.64 -26.44 34.56
N PHE A 249 3.44 -27.47 34.80
CA PHE A 249 3.09 -28.53 35.74
C PHE A 249 3.34 -28.05 37.17
N VAL A 250 2.28 -27.99 37.98
CA VAL A 250 2.34 -27.66 39.42
C VAL A 250 2.17 -28.95 40.23
N PRO A 251 3.22 -29.40 40.95
CA PRO A 251 3.11 -30.56 41.85
C PRO A 251 2.10 -30.29 42.99
N PRO A 252 1.25 -31.25 43.39
CA PRO A 252 1.21 -32.64 42.97
C PRO A 252 0.07 -32.89 41.96
N GLY A 253 0.26 -32.51 40.68
CA GLY A 253 -0.52 -33.08 39.58
C GLY A 253 -1.51 -32.16 38.87
N SER A 254 -1.49 -30.84 39.08
CA SER A 254 -2.29 -29.90 38.28
C SER A 254 -1.45 -29.31 37.14
N VAL A 255 -1.99 -29.33 35.92
CA VAL A 255 -1.45 -28.55 34.80
C VAL A 255 -2.16 -27.20 34.82
N THR A 256 -1.41 -26.12 35.00
CA THR A 256 -1.94 -24.76 34.97
C THR A 256 -1.41 -24.04 33.74
N THR A 257 -2.31 -23.44 32.98
CA THR A 257 -1.98 -22.56 31.86
C THR A 257 -1.44 -21.24 32.41
N THR A 258 -0.18 -20.91 32.13
CA THR A 258 0.42 -19.62 32.49
C THR A 258 0.72 -18.85 31.21
N THR A 259 0.18 -17.64 31.10
CA THR A 259 0.49 -16.73 29.99
C THR A 259 1.68 -15.86 30.39
N GLU A 260 2.79 -15.99 29.66
CA GLU A 260 3.96 -15.13 29.80
C GLU A 260 4.01 -14.12 28.64
N THR A 261 4.22 -12.84 28.95
CA THR A 261 4.45 -11.82 27.92
C THR A 261 5.93 -11.79 27.59
N VAL A 262 6.28 -12.21 26.37
CA VAL A 262 7.65 -12.16 25.85
C VAL A 262 7.84 -10.85 25.07
N LYS A 263 9.03 -10.26 25.15
CA LYS A 263 9.43 -9.08 24.38
C LYS A 263 10.66 -9.40 23.57
N GLU A 264 10.64 -9.02 22.30
CA GLU A 264 11.76 -9.18 21.38
C GLU A 264 12.00 -7.90 20.59
N ASP A 265 13.27 -7.60 20.34
CA ASP A 265 13.69 -6.37 19.68
C ASP A 265 14.55 -6.71 18.46
N GLN A 266 14.27 -6.08 17.33
CA GLN A 266 15.00 -6.28 16.08
C GLN A 266 15.44 -4.92 15.51
N THR A 267 16.66 -4.87 14.97
CA THR A 267 17.14 -3.74 14.18
C THR A 267 17.34 -4.18 12.74
N THR A 268 16.77 -3.44 11.80
CA THR A 268 16.78 -3.79 10.38
C THR A 268 17.32 -2.62 9.56
N PHE A 269 18.14 -2.90 8.56
CA PHE A 269 18.59 -1.91 7.60
C PHE A 269 17.50 -1.68 6.54
N ILE A 270 17.20 -0.42 6.23
CA ILE A 270 16.15 -0.04 5.26
C ILE A 270 16.80 0.70 4.10
N LEU A 271 16.37 0.40 2.89
CA LEU A 271 16.90 0.97 1.65
C LEU A 271 15.78 1.18 0.64
N ASP A 272 15.72 2.36 0.04
CA ASP A 272 14.89 2.61 -1.14
C ASP A 272 15.73 3.32 -2.19
N GLY A 273 15.83 2.73 -3.37
CA GLY A 273 16.62 3.23 -4.48
C GLY A 273 15.84 3.11 -5.77
N SER A 274 15.76 4.20 -6.53
CA SER A 274 15.18 4.19 -7.86
C SER A 274 16.04 4.95 -8.85
N LEU A 275 16.07 4.45 -10.08
CA LEU A 275 16.69 5.09 -11.23
C LEU A 275 15.62 5.16 -12.32
N SER A 276 15.42 6.35 -12.88
CA SER A 276 14.48 6.58 -13.97
C SER A 276 15.20 7.28 -15.10
N TRP A 277 15.20 6.65 -16.28
CA TRP A 277 15.80 7.17 -17.50
C TRP A 277 14.74 7.26 -18.60
N ARG A 278 14.38 8.48 -19.00
CA ARG A 278 13.33 8.77 -19.98
C ARG A 278 13.91 9.38 -21.24
N LEU A 279 14.29 8.53 -22.19
CA LEU A 279 14.66 8.93 -23.54
C LEU A 279 13.43 8.81 -24.44
N GLU A 280 13.37 9.59 -25.51
CA GLU A 280 12.45 9.29 -26.61
C GLU A 280 13.21 8.41 -27.61
N PRO A 281 12.77 7.16 -27.89
CA PRO A 281 11.51 6.50 -27.52
C PRO A 281 11.58 5.48 -26.35
N ILE A 282 12.66 5.47 -25.56
CA ILE A 282 12.95 4.48 -24.50
C ILE A 282 12.68 5.02 -23.10
N THR A 283 11.81 4.35 -22.33
CA THR A 283 11.74 4.54 -20.88
C THR A 283 12.34 3.36 -20.16
N PHE A 284 13.29 3.61 -19.26
CA PHE A 284 13.91 2.58 -18.43
C PHE A 284 13.80 2.97 -16.96
N SER A 285 13.45 2.04 -16.10
CA SER A 285 13.37 2.28 -14.67
C SER A 285 13.85 1.07 -13.89
N VAL A 286 14.68 1.29 -12.87
CA VAL A 286 15.17 0.25 -11.96
C VAL A 286 14.84 0.67 -10.54
N GLY A 287 14.31 -0.27 -9.75
CA GLY A 287 14.03 -0.10 -8.34
C GLY A 287 14.76 -1.13 -7.50
N VAL A 288 15.22 -0.72 -6.33
CA VAL A 288 15.71 -1.60 -5.26
C VAL A 288 15.06 -1.12 -3.97
N ASN A 289 14.37 -2.00 -3.28
CA ASN A 289 13.69 -1.70 -2.02
C ASN A 289 13.99 -2.79 -1.00
N ARG A 290 14.26 -2.39 0.23
CA ARG A 290 14.28 -3.24 1.42
C ARG A 290 13.46 -2.52 2.48
N ASP A 291 12.30 -3.06 2.82
CA ASP A 291 11.41 -2.49 3.84
C ASP A 291 10.86 -3.56 4.79
N ILE A 292 10.20 -3.11 5.84
CA ILE A 292 9.55 -3.93 6.87
C ILE A 292 8.04 -3.77 6.71
N ALA A 293 7.35 -4.88 6.48
CA ALA A 293 5.89 -4.92 6.32
C ALA A 293 5.29 -6.04 7.18
N PRO A 294 4.01 -5.95 7.59
CA PRO A 294 3.29 -7.09 8.17
C PRO A 294 3.23 -8.24 7.17
N SER A 295 3.30 -9.47 7.68
CA SER A 295 3.01 -10.68 6.93
C SER A 295 1.60 -11.20 7.23
N ILE A 296 1.18 -12.19 6.45
CA ILE A 296 -0.06 -12.94 6.66
C ILE A 296 -0.02 -13.88 7.88
N TYR A 297 1.18 -14.13 8.43
CA TYR A 297 1.42 -15.09 9.52
C TYR A 297 1.55 -14.44 10.91
N GLY A 298 1.02 -13.22 11.07
CA GLY A 298 0.97 -12.58 12.40
C GLY A 298 2.28 -11.92 12.85
N GLU A 299 3.25 -11.74 11.96
CA GLU A 299 4.53 -11.11 12.29
C GLU A 299 5.01 -10.14 11.18
N VAL A 300 5.87 -9.18 11.54
CA VAL A 300 6.58 -8.38 10.53
C VAL A 300 7.61 -9.20 9.79
N MET A 301 7.72 -8.93 8.49
CA MET A 301 8.65 -9.53 7.56
C MET A 301 9.52 -8.43 6.94
N THR A 302 10.78 -8.77 6.68
CA THR A 302 11.66 -7.92 5.87
C THR A 302 11.60 -8.41 4.43
N SER A 303 11.25 -7.52 3.50
CA SER A 303 11.12 -7.82 2.08
C SER A 303 12.14 -7.04 1.27
N ASP A 304 12.93 -7.75 0.47
CA ASP A 304 13.82 -7.22 -0.54
C ASP A 304 13.16 -7.35 -1.91
N ARG A 305 13.12 -6.25 -2.66
CA ARG A 305 12.62 -6.23 -4.02
C ARG A 305 13.62 -5.53 -4.93
N ILE A 306 13.95 -6.17 -6.05
CA ILE A 306 14.65 -5.54 -7.16
C ILE A 306 13.72 -5.61 -8.36
N SER A 307 13.48 -4.49 -9.03
CA SER A 307 12.65 -4.45 -10.23
C SER A 307 13.32 -3.68 -11.34
N ALA A 308 13.07 -4.09 -12.58
CA ALA A 308 13.49 -3.37 -13.77
C ALA A 308 12.36 -3.35 -14.80
N ASN A 309 12.12 -2.18 -15.38
CA ASN A 309 11.09 -1.95 -16.38
C ASN A 309 11.69 -1.24 -17.58
N LEU A 310 11.43 -1.78 -18.77
CA LEU A 310 11.83 -1.23 -20.05
C LEU A 310 10.59 -1.04 -20.92
N GLY A 311 10.28 0.21 -21.26
CA GLY A 311 9.28 0.59 -22.25
C GLY A 311 9.96 1.08 -23.52
N TYR A 312 9.52 0.60 -24.67
CA TYR A 312 9.98 1.06 -25.97
C TYR A 312 8.79 1.39 -26.87
N ARG A 313 8.70 2.63 -27.34
CA ARG A 313 7.68 3.04 -28.31
C ARG A 313 8.19 2.79 -29.73
N LEU A 314 7.76 1.66 -30.33
CA LEU A 314 8.12 1.29 -31.70
C LEU A 314 7.52 2.25 -32.73
N ALA A 315 6.25 2.60 -32.52
CA ALA A 315 5.47 3.52 -33.35
C ALA A 315 4.47 4.27 -32.45
N GLU A 316 3.72 5.22 -33.01
CA GLU A 316 2.72 6.01 -32.26
C GLU A 316 1.69 5.12 -31.54
N GLU A 317 1.35 3.98 -32.14
CA GLU A 317 0.33 3.04 -31.64
C GLU A 317 0.91 1.73 -31.08
N VAL A 318 2.21 1.48 -31.25
CA VAL A 318 2.83 0.21 -30.85
C VAL A 318 3.84 0.47 -29.73
N GLN A 319 3.51 -0.05 -28.56
CA GLN A 319 4.36 -0.01 -27.38
C GLN A 319 4.79 -1.43 -26.99
N PHE A 320 6.07 -1.59 -26.71
CA PHE A 320 6.63 -2.78 -26.08
C PHE A 320 6.97 -2.45 -24.63
N THR A 321 6.61 -3.33 -23.70
CA THR A 321 6.97 -3.23 -22.29
C THR A 321 7.52 -4.56 -21.80
N LEU A 322 8.66 -4.51 -21.14
CA LEU A 322 9.28 -5.63 -20.45
C LEU A 322 9.47 -5.22 -19.00
N GLY A 323 8.85 -5.96 -18.08
CA GLY A 323 9.07 -5.84 -16.63
C GLY A 323 9.73 -7.10 -16.11
N THR A 324 10.57 -6.95 -15.09
CA THR A 324 11.07 -8.08 -14.30
C THR A 324 11.21 -7.64 -12.85
N ALA A 325 10.92 -8.56 -11.93
CA ALA A 325 11.14 -8.35 -10.51
C ALA A 325 11.69 -9.60 -9.83
N TYR A 326 12.50 -9.37 -8.81
CA TYR A 326 13.09 -10.37 -7.93
C TYR A 326 12.73 -10.02 -6.49
N TYR A 327 12.25 -11.01 -5.75
CA TYR A 327 11.83 -10.86 -4.37
C TYR A 327 12.59 -11.83 -3.47
N ARG A 328 12.98 -11.32 -2.30
CA ARG A 328 13.47 -12.14 -1.19
C ARG A 328 12.86 -11.64 0.10
N SER A 329 12.15 -12.52 0.79
CA SER A 329 11.47 -12.16 2.03
C SER A 329 11.88 -13.08 3.17
N GLU A 330 12.13 -12.50 4.33
CA GLU A 330 12.59 -13.19 5.54
C GLU A 330 11.75 -12.73 6.75
N THR A 331 11.19 -13.71 7.47
CA THR A 331 10.52 -13.47 8.75
C THR A 331 11.49 -13.59 9.92
N GLY A 332 11.14 -12.96 11.04
CA GLY A 332 11.99 -12.92 12.24
C GLY A 332 11.94 -14.19 13.10
N GLY A 333 11.10 -15.18 12.76
CA GLY A 333 11.00 -16.44 13.49
C GLY A 333 10.22 -16.36 14.80
N LEU A 334 9.35 -15.35 14.97
CA LEU A 334 8.52 -15.22 16.17
C LEU A 334 7.36 -16.22 16.14
N VAL A 335 6.80 -16.42 14.95
CA VAL A 335 5.72 -17.39 14.69
C VAL A 335 6.24 -18.50 13.78
N GLU A 336 6.90 -18.17 12.68
CA GLU A 336 7.47 -19.14 11.74
C GLU A 336 8.81 -18.65 11.15
N ASP A 337 9.82 -19.52 11.12
CA ASP A 337 11.07 -19.26 10.39
C ASP A 337 10.88 -19.63 8.91
N ALA A 338 10.58 -18.65 8.05
CA ALA A 338 10.38 -18.89 6.62
C ALA A 338 11.23 -17.96 5.75
N LYS A 339 11.75 -18.51 4.64
CA LYS A 339 12.47 -17.76 3.61
C LYS A 339 11.84 -18.02 2.26
N TRP A 340 11.42 -16.94 1.61
CA TRP A 340 10.75 -17.00 0.32
C TRP A 340 11.62 -16.35 -0.76
N LEU A 341 11.70 -17.03 -1.91
CA LEU A 341 12.40 -16.56 -3.10
C LEU A 341 11.45 -16.70 -4.29
N SER A 342 11.15 -15.59 -4.96
CA SER A 342 10.27 -15.56 -6.13
C SER A 342 10.74 -14.57 -7.18
N TYR A 343 10.30 -14.81 -8.42
CA TYR A 343 10.65 -14.05 -9.61
C TYR A 343 9.41 -13.82 -10.47
N SER A 344 9.28 -12.64 -11.07
CA SER A 344 8.21 -12.29 -12.01
C SER A 344 8.69 -11.46 -13.20
#